data_AF-K6UBW5-F1
#
_entry.id   AF-K6UBW5-F1
#
_cell.length_a   1.000
_cell.length_b   1.000
_cell.length_c   1.000
_cell.angle_alpha   90.00
_cell.angle_beta   90.00
_cell.angle_gamma   90.00
#
_symmetry.space_group_name_H-M   'P 1'
#
loop_
_entity.id
_entity.type
_entity.pdbx_description
1 polymer ?
#
loop_
_entity_poly.entity_id
_entity_poly.type
_entity_poly.pdbx_seq_one_letter_code
_entity_poly.pdbx_strand_id
1 'polypeptide(L)' 'MNYYILVFKNTYDAMAAEKKLKELNCKFKIMPTPTSITMSCGICVRIDEKEEMDNLMNNNLIEYKNAYVKNSEGYLLIER' A
#
# COMPACT_ATOMS: atom_id res chain seq x y z
N MET A 1 2.84 -16.09 -5.26
CA MET A 1 3.57 -14.91 -4.77
C MET A 1 2.54 -13.89 -4.37
N ASN A 2 2.39 -13.65 -3.07
CA ASN A 2 1.40 -12.72 -2.53
C ASN A 2 2.08 -11.37 -2.33
N TYR A 3 1.43 -10.29 -2.72
CA TYR A 3 1.94 -8.93 -2.53
C TYR A 3 0.90 -8.09 -1.80
N TYR A 4 1.38 -7.08 -1.09
CA TYR A 4 0.58 -6.15 -0.33
C TYR A 4 0.35 -4.88 -1.14
N ILE A 5 -0.79 -4.25 -0.92
CA ILE A 5 -1.14 -2.98 -1.53
C ILE A 5 -1.83 -2.09 -0.52
N LEU A 6 -1.34 -0.87 -0.41
CA LEU A 6 -1.83 0.16 0.46
C LEU A 6 -2.64 1.14 -0.37
N VAL A 7 -3.91 1.26 -0.03
CA VAL A 7 -4.85 2.17 -0.67
C VAL A 7 -4.98 3.40 0.21
N PHE A 8 -4.85 4.56 -0.43
CA PHE A 8 -4.93 5.86 0.23
C PHE A 8 -6.31 6.47 0.00
N LYS A 9 -6.73 7.36 0.92
CA LYS A 9 -8.00 8.08 0.77
C LYS A 9 -7.89 9.17 -0.30
N ASN A 10 -6.74 9.85 -0.33
CA ASN A 10 -6.45 11.00 -1.19
C ASN A 10 -5.04 10.91 -1.77
N THR A 11 -4.81 11.59 -2.90
CA THR A 11 -3.49 11.67 -3.57
C THR A 11 -2.42 12.23 -2.65
N TYR A 12 -2.81 13.14 -1.74
CA TYR A 12 -1.90 13.73 -0.76
C TYR A 12 -1.25 12.68 0.15
N ASP A 13 -2.05 11.76 0.70
CA ASP A 13 -1.53 10.67 1.55
C ASP A 13 -0.63 9.73 0.74
N ALA A 14 -1.01 9.42 -0.50
CA ALA A 14 -0.19 8.59 -1.39
C ALA A 14 1.17 9.24 -1.68
N MET A 15 1.22 10.54 -1.96
CA MET A 15 2.46 11.29 -2.18
C MET A 15 3.30 11.39 -0.90
N ALA A 16 2.67 11.62 0.26
CA ALA A 16 3.36 11.66 1.55
C ALA A 16 3.99 10.30 1.88
N ALA A 17 3.25 9.22 1.65
CA ALA A 17 3.73 7.86 1.81
C ALA A 17 4.87 7.55 0.84
N GLU A 18 4.75 7.90 -0.44
CA GLU A 18 5.82 7.75 -1.44
C GLU A 18 7.12 8.39 -0.96
N LYS A 19 7.04 9.63 -0.49
CA LYS A 19 8.21 10.40 -0.08
C LYS A 19 8.89 9.73 1.11
N LYS A 20 8.13 9.38 2.14
CA LYS A 20 8.66 8.67 3.32
C LYS A 20 9.28 7.33 2.94
N LEU A 21 8.60 6.53 2.12
CA LEU A 21 9.11 5.24 1.66
C LEU A 21 10.42 5.38 0.87
N LYS A 22 10.53 6.42 0.03
CA LYS A 22 11.78 6.76 -0.67
C LYS A 22 12.90 7.15 0.30
N GLU A 23 12.59 7.94 1.33
CA GLU A 23 13.57 8.34 2.36
C GLU A 23 14.04 7.15 3.21
N LEU A 24 13.15 6.19 3.46
CA LEU A 24 13.45 4.93 4.16
C LEU A 24 14.21 3.93 3.27
N ASN A 25 14.46 4.28 2.00
CA ASN A 25 15.03 3.40 0.99
C ASN A 25 14.24 2.09 0.83
N CYS A 26 12.93 2.15 1.11
CA CYS A 26 12.05 1.00 1.03
C CYS A 26 11.83 0.54 -0.41
N LYS A 27 11.64 -0.76 -0.62
CA LYS A 27 11.24 -1.33 -1.90
C LYS A 27 9.73 -1.37 -2.02
N PHE A 28 9.19 -0.30 -2.58
CA PHE A 28 7.78 -0.17 -2.90
C PHE A 28 7.59 0.20 -4.37
N LYS A 29 6.38 -0.04 -4.89
CA LYS A 29 5.98 0.32 -6.25
C LYS A 29 4.65 1.04 -6.22
N ILE A 30 4.57 2.20 -6.84
CA ILE A 30 3.29 2.88 -7.02
C ILE A 30 2.63 2.38 -8.29
N MET A 31 1.35 2.05 -8.19
CA MET A 31 0.55 1.68 -9.34
C MET A 31 -0.84 2.28 -9.23
N PRO A 32 -1.57 2.41 -10.35
CA PRO A 32 -2.97 2.76 -10.28
C PRO A 32 -3.76 1.73 -9.51
N THR A 33 -4.74 2.19 -8.72
CA THR A 33 -5.56 1.29 -7.91
C THR A 33 -6.35 0.34 -8.82
N PRO A 34 -6.29 -0.98 -8.62
CA PRO A 34 -7.06 -1.92 -9.42
C PRO A 34 -8.56 -1.63 -9.27
N THR A 35 -9.28 -1.68 -10.39
CA THR A 35 -10.74 -1.42 -10.43
C THR A 35 -11.53 -2.35 -9.51
N SER A 36 -10.98 -3.53 -9.17
CA SER A 36 -11.59 -4.49 -8.23
C SER A 36 -11.64 -4.05 -6.77
N ILE A 37 -10.87 -3.02 -6.35
CA ILE A 37 -10.73 -2.68 -4.93
C ILE A 37 -11.47 -1.39 -4.59
N THR A 38 -11.10 -0.27 -5.23
CA THR A 38 -11.81 0.99 -5.02
C THR A 38 -11.55 1.99 -6.15
N MET A 39 -12.57 2.79 -6.46
CA MET A 39 -12.59 3.75 -7.58
C MET A 39 -12.44 5.22 -7.10
N SER A 40 -11.89 5.47 -5.91
CA SER A 40 -11.85 6.83 -5.34
C SER A 40 -10.52 7.58 -5.47
N CYS A 41 -9.35 6.94 -5.31
CA CYS A 41 -8.08 7.67 -5.19
C CYS A 41 -7.08 7.44 -6.35
N GLY A 42 -7.40 6.58 -7.31
CA GLY A 42 -6.61 6.37 -8.52
C GLY A 42 -5.23 5.72 -8.32
N ILE A 43 -4.60 5.81 -7.13
CA ILE A 43 -3.20 5.43 -6.88
C ILE A 43 -3.08 4.61 -5.58
N CYS A 44 -2.32 3.53 -5.62
CA CYS A 44 -1.98 2.70 -4.47
C CYS A 44 -0.48 2.35 -4.46
N VAL A 45 0.03 2.01 -3.28
CA VAL A 45 1.42 1.57 -3.09
C VAL A 45 1.43 0.05 -2.95
N ARG A 46 2.13 -0.64 -3.84
CA ARG A 46 2.42 -2.07 -3.76
C ARG A 46 3.73 -2.36 -3.08
N ILE A 47 3.72 -3.39 -2.26
CA ILE A 47 4.87 -3.90 -1.54
C ILE A 47 4.90 -5.42 -1.72
N ASP A 48 5.95 -5.94 -2.34
CA ASP A 48 6.17 -7.38 -2.44
C ASP A 48 6.89 -7.94 -1.20
N GLU A 49 7.70 -7.11 -0.54
CA GLU A 49 8.47 -7.53 0.63
C GLU A 49 7.63 -7.43 1.91
N LYS A 50 7.41 -8.57 2.57
CA LYS A 50 6.66 -8.62 3.81
C LYS A 50 7.36 -7.85 4.94
N GLU A 51 8.69 -7.88 5.00
CA GLU A 51 9.48 -7.09 5.98
C GLU A 51 9.20 -5.60 5.86
N GLU A 52 9.11 -5.08 4.64
CA GLU A 52 8.83 -3.67 4.39
C GLU A 52 7.41 -3.31 4.84
N MET A 53 6.43 -4.14 4.49
CA MET A 53 5.05 -3.99 4.94
C MET A 53 4.95 -4.03 6.48
N ASP A 54 5.65 -4.98 7.10
CA ASP A 54 5.67 -5.15 8.55
C ASP A 54 6.34 -3.96 9.24
N ASN A 55 7.45 -3.45 8.71
CA ASN A 55 8.10 -2.24 9.17
C ASN A 55 7.18 -1.03 9.10
N LEU A 56 6.48 -0.83 7.97
CA LEU A 56 5.54 0.27 7.78
C LEU A 56 4.38 0.21 8.76
N MET A 57 3.85 -1.00 8.99
CA MET A 57 2.79 -1.25 9.95
C MET A 57 3.29 -1.04 11.40
N ASN A 58 4.39 -1.67 11.80
CA ASN A 58 4.87 -1.63 13.18
C ASN A 58 5.34 -0.24 13.60
N ASN A 59 6.02 0.48 12.70
CA ASN A 59 6.52 1.82 12.98
C ASN A 59 5.51 2.92 12.64
N ASN A 60 4.31 2.56 12.17
CA ASN A 60 3.26 3.50 11.74
C ASN A 60 3.81 4.63 10.83
N LEU A 61 4.70 4.25 9.90
CA LEU A 61 5.51 5.22 9.17
C LEU A 61 4.65 6.02 8.17
N ILE A 62 3.55 5.45 7.69
CA ILE A 62 2.69 6.04 6.67
C ILE A 62 1.21 5.93 7.07
N GLU A 63 0.44 6.97 6.78
CA GLU A 63 -1.02 6.93 6.89
C GLU A 63 -1.61 6.38 5.60
N TYR A 64 -2.28 5.22 5.70
CA TYR A 64 -3.02 4.61 4.62
C TYR A 64 -4.46 4.38 5.06
N LYS A 65 -5.38 4.33 4.10
CA LYS A 65 -6.80 4.13 4.39
C LYS A 65 -7.11 2.66 4.63
N ASN A 66 -6.69 1.82 3.70
CA ASN A 66 -6.93 0.37 3.72
C ASN A 66 -5.70 -0.35 3.16
N ALA A 67 -5.32 -1.46 3.77
CA ALA A 67 -4.31 -2.37 3.23
C ALA A 67 -4.99 -3.60 2.64
N TYR A 68 -4.49 -4.11 1.52
CA TYR A 68 -4.99 -5.31 0.87
C TYR A 68 -3.83 -6.25 0.58
N VAL A 69 -4.10 -7.55 0.56
CA VAL A 69 -3.16 -8.58 0.10
C VAL A 69 -3.71 -9.25 -1.14
N LYS A 70 -2.91 -9.29 -2.22
CA LYS A 70 -3.22 -10.10 -3.40
C LYS A 70 -2.88 -11.54 -3.10
N ASN A 71 -3.89 -12.38 -3.12
CA ASN A 71 -3.77 -13.84 -3.20
C ASN A 71 -4.18 -14.32 -4.61
N SER A 72 -4.09 -15.62 -4.87
CA SER A 72 -4.51 -16.19 -6.16
C SER A 72 -5.96 -15.86 -6.52
N GLU A 73 -6.86 -15.79 -5.54
CA GLU A 73 -8.29 -15.56 -5.77
C GLU A 73 -8.68 -14.09 -5.92
N GLY A 74 -7.90 -13.14 -5.39
CA GLY A 74 -8.37 -11.75 -5.34
C GLY A 74 -7.52 -10.86 -4.44
N TYR A 75 -8.13 -9.76 -3.99
CA TYR A 75 -7.57 -8.83 -3.02
C TYR A 75 -8.34 -8.96 -1.71
N LEU A 76 -7.66 -9.38 -0.65
CA LEU A 76 -8.23 -9.50 0.68
C LEU A 76 -7.85 -8.27 1.51
N LEU A 77 -8.83 -7.64 2.13
CA LEU A 77 -8.59 -6.51 3.03
C LEU A 77 -7.87 -7.00 4.29
N ILE A 78 -6.80 -6.30 4.67
CA ILE A 78 -6.12 -6.47 5.94
C ILE A 78 -6.67 -5.40 6.87
N GLU A 79 -7.61 -5.79 7.72
CA GLU A 79 -8.07 -4.98 8.84
C GLU A 79 -7.13 -5.21 10.02
N ARG A 80 -6.73 -4.12 10.67
CA ARG A 80 -5.82 -4.12 11.82
C ARG A 80 -6.59 -3.75 13.08
#